data_AF-M1AA80-F1
#
_entry.id   AF-M1AA80-F1
#
_cell.length_a   1.000
_cell.length_b   1.000
_cell.length_c   1.000
_cell.angle_alpha   90.00
_cell.angle_beta   90.00
_cell.angle_gamma   90.00
#
_symmetry.space_group_name_H-M   'P 1'
#
loop_
_entity.id
_entity.type
_entity.pdbx_description
1 polymer ?
#
loop_
_entity_poly.entity_id
_entity_poly.type
_entity_poly.pdbx_seq_one_letter_code
_entity_poly.pdbx_strand_id
1 'polypeptide(L)'
;MGNYLLILFLLLVCGIITSQSQLFVSNQILPPSCPAPDPTLNYRPIIGIVSHPGDGATGRLSNATNVSYIAASYVKFAEMAGARVIPLIYTEPPEVLNQKLNLVNGIIFTGGWAKDGLYFDVIKGIFQKVLEKNDAGEHFPLLAICLGYELLTMIITNDNNILEEFSAASQASTVQFVENVNIDGTVFGRFPPVLLKKMSIDCLVMQNHHFGISPERFQANKDLSSFFRVLTTSTDENNKVYVSTIQATRYPIAAFQWHPEKNAFEWGSSRIPHSEDAIQVTTHVANYFIRYTLFDFPSKEELKGAK
;
A
#
# COMPACT_ATOMS: atom_id res chain seq x y z
N MET A 1 2.93 51.77 84.23
CA MET A 1 3.28 50.60 85.09
C MET A 1 4.07 49.66 84.21
N GLY A 2 5.41 49.67 84.14
CA GLY A 2 6.37 49.74 85.23
C GLY A 2 6.71 48.31 85.64
N ASN A 3 7.73 47.71 85.02
CA ASN A 3 8.62 46.78 85.70
C ASN A 3 9.89 46.50 84.88
N TYR A 4 11.01 46.81 85.53
CA TYR A 4 12.36 46.38 85.19
C TYR A 4 12.50 44.87 85.46
N LEU A 5 13.26 44.14 84.64
CA LEU A 5 13.93 42.93 85.14
C LEU A 5 15.24 42.62 84.38
N LEU A 6 16.29 42.56 85.21
CA LEU A 6 17.63 42.00 85.09
C LEU A 6 18.13 41.43 83.75
N ILE A 7 19.30 41.94 83.35
CA ILE A 7 20.25 41.34 82.40
C ILE A 7 21.10 40.31 83.15
N LEU A 8 21.10 39.06 82.69
CA LEU A 8 22.11 38.06 83.05
C LEU A 8 22.82 37.59 81.76
N PHE A 9 24.12 37.82 81.70
CA PHE A 9 25.03 37.33 80.66
C PHE A 9 25.29 35.83 80.87
N LEU A 10 25.07 35.01 79.84
CA LEU A 10 25.66 33.68 79.73
C LEU A 10 26.26 33.50 78.33
N LEU A 11 27.56 33.25 78.31
CA LEU A 11 28.40 33.01 77.14
C LEU A 11 27.97 31.72 76.42
N LEU A 12 27.63 31.82 75.13
CA LEU A 12 27.49 30.66 74.26
C LEU A 12 28.65 30.64 73.26
N VAL A 13 29.50 29.63 73.38
CA VAL A 13 30.63 29.34 72.48
C VAL A 13 30.06 28.83 71.15
N CYS A 14 30.22 29.61 70.08
CA CYS A 14 29.81 29.20 68.74
C CYS A 14 30.98 28.50 68.04
N GLY A 15 30.91 27.18 67.94
CA GLY A 15 31.84 26.38 67.12
C GLY A 15 31.53 26.54 65.63
N ILE A 16 32.55 26.90 64.86
CA ILE A 16 32.47 27.02 63.40
C ILE A 16 32.37 25.60 62.82
N ILE A 17 31.18 25.21 62.33
CA ILE A 17 31.02 24.01 61.50
C ILE A 17 31.07 24.47 60.04
N THR A 18 32.18 24.15 59.37
CA THR A 18 32.32 24.31 57.92
C THR A 18 31.46 23.27 57.20
N SER A 19 30.36 23.69 56.56
CA SER A 19 29.59 22.80 55.69
C SER A 19 30.37 22.53 54.40
N GLN A 20 30.85 21.29 54.23
CA GLN A 20 31.29 20.83 52.91
C GLN A 20 30.07 20.72 52.00
N SER A 21 29.97 21.62 51.03
CA SER A 21 29.04 21.51 49.91
C SER A 21 29.42 20.29 49.08
N GLN A 22 28.67 19.19 49.24
CA GLN A 22 28.72 18.07 48.32
C GLN A 22 28.22 18.55 46.96
N LEU A 23 29.15 18.69 46.02
CA LEU A 23 28.86 18.88 44.61
C LEU A 23 28.13 17.63 44.11
N PHE A 24 26.80 17.71 44.00
CA PHE A 24 26.03 16.80 43.16
C PHE A 24 26.45 17.08 41.71
N VAL A 25 27.36 16.26 41.18
CA VAL A 25 27.55 16.16 39.74
C VAL A 25 26.27 15.55 39.19
N SER A 26 25.36 16.41 38.75
CA SER A 26 24.24 16.00 37.91
C SER A 26 24.87 15.49 36.61
N ASN A 27 25.02 14.16 36.50
CA ASN A 27 25.12 13.53 35.20
C ASN A 27 23.80 13.83 34.49
N GLN A 28 23.76 14.94 33.75
CA GLN A 28 22.68 15.24 32.82
C GLN A 28 22.74 14.17 31.74
N ILE A 29 22.01 13.07 31.95
CA ILE A 29 21.66 12.14 30.88
C ILE A 29 20.81 12.99 29.93
N LEU A 30 21.41 13.43 28.83
CA LEU A 30 20.67 14.04 27.73
C LEU A 30 19.52 13.08 27.38
N PRO A 31 18.28 13.58 27.22
CA PRO A 31 17.18 12.72 26.77
C PRO A 31 17.62 12.01 25.49
N PRO A 32 17.31 10.72 25.32
CA PRO A 32 17.71 9.98 24.12
C PRO A 32 17.21 10.75 22.89
N SER A 33 18.15 11.25 22.09
CA SER A 33 17.84 11.93 20.84
C SER A 33 17.22 10.91 19.88
N CYS A 34 16.17 11.30 19.17
CA CYS A 34 15.61 10.46 18.11
C CYS A 34 16.71 10.06 17.12
N PRO A 35 16.78 8.79 16.69
CA PRO A 35 17.74 8.38 15.68
C PRO A 35 17.50 9.16 14.38
N ALA A 36 18.58 9.52 13.69
CA ALA A 36 18.48 10.13 12.36
C ALA A 36 17.80 9.14 11.38
N PRO A 37 17.05 9.63 10.38
CA PRO A 37 16.52 8.78 9.31
C PRO A 37 17.65 8.04 8.60
N ASP A 38 17.38 6.79 8.20
CA ASP A 38 18.29 5.94 7.44
C ASP A 38 18.55 6.55 6.05
N PRO A 39 19.79 6.99 5.75
CA PRO A 39 20.10 7.67 4.50
C PRO A 39 19.95 6.79 3.26
N THR A 40 19.80 5.46 3.43
CA THR A 40 19.59 4.52 2.31
C THR A 40 18.13 4.43 1.87
N LEU A 41 17.20 5.09 2.58
CA LEU A 41 15.78 5.05 2.28
C LEU A 41 15.27 6.35 1.64
N ASN A 42 14.34 6.18 0.71
CA ASN A 42 13.54 7.23 0.12
C ASN A 42 12.35 7.59 1.01
N TYR A 43 12.48 8.65 1.79
CA TYR A 43 11.39 9.14 2.66
C TYR A 43 10.33 9.99 1.96
N ARG A 44 10.40 10.12 0.63
CA ARG A 44 9.45 10.93 -0.14
C ARG A 44 9.01 10.16 -1.39
N PRO A 45 8.51 8.92 -1.27
CA PRO A 45 8.14 8.14 -2.44
C PRO A 45 7.02 8.84 -3.22
N ILE A 46 7.06 8.69 -4.55
CA ILE A 46 6.05 9.21 -5.47
C ILE A 46 5.42 8.03 -6.20
N ILE A 47 4.10 7.92 -6.19
CA ILE A 47 3.35 6.84 -6.84
C ILE A 47 2.66 7.37 -8.08
N GLY A 48 2.85 6.68 -9.20
CA GLY A 48 2.07 6.87 -10.40
C GLY A 48 0.72 6.18 -10.27
N ILE A 49 -0.38 6.90 -10.49
CA ILE A 49 -1.72 6.28 -10.57
C ILE A 49 -2.26 6.51 -11.97
N VAL A 50 -2.60 5.43 -12.67
CA VAL A 50 -3.13 5.51 -14.04
C VAL A 50 -4.56 6.01 -14.01
N SER A 51 -4.87 7.02 -14.83
CA SER A 51 -6.24 7.51 -15.00
C SER A 51 -7.07 6.55 -15.84
N HIS A 52 -8.36 6.41 -15.53
CA HIS A 52 -9.30 5.58 -16.24
C HIS A 52 -10.16 6.39 -17.24
N PRO A 53 -10.55 5.84 -18.40
CA PRO A 53 -11.47 6.47 -19.34
C PRO A 53 -12.81 6.91 -18.73
N GLY A 54 -13.29 8.08 -19.13
CA GLY A 54 -14.56 8.66 -18.72
C GLY A 54 -14.43 9.67 -17.58
N ASP A 55 -15.58 10.14 -17.10
CA ASP A 55 -15.69 11.19 -16.08
C ASP A 55 -15.79 10.66 -14.65
N GLY A 56 -15.76 9.34 -14.47
CA GLY A 56 -15.95 8.67 -13.18
C GLY A 56 -17.36 8.80 -12.60
N ALA A 57 -18.32 9.29 -13.38
CA ALA A 57 -19.69 9.55 -12.97
C ALA A 57 -20.72 9.09 -14.02
N THR A 58 -20.34 8.12 -14.86
CA THR A 58 -21.20 7.52 -15.89
C THR A 58 -21.77 8.59 -16.83
N GLY A 59 -20.95 9.57 -17.21
CA GLY A 59 -21.33 10.63 -18.15
C GLY A 59 -22.09 11.81 -17.52
N ARG A 60 -22.37 11.77 -16.22
CA ARG A 60 -23.10 12.82 -15.50
C ARG A 60 -22.35 14.15 -15.44
N LEU A 61 -21.02 14.11 -15.43
CA LEU A 61 -20.15 15.30 -15.39
C LEU A 61 -19.67 15.67 -16.80
N SER A 62 -19.32 14.68 -17.63
CA SER A 62 -18.93 14.89 -19.01
C SER A 62 -19.09 13.62 -19.84
N ASN A 63 -19.60 13.78 -21.06
CA ASN A 63 -19.67 12.71 -22.08
C ASN A 63 -18.53 12.79 -23.10
N ALA A 64 -17.53 13.65 -22.89
CA ALA A 64 -16.41 13.79 -23.83
C ALA A 64 -15.48 12.56 -23.74
N THR A 65 -15.11 12.03 -24.91
CA THR A 65 -14.31 10.80 -25.04
C THR A 65 -12.83 10.98 -24.67
N ASN A 66 -12.37 12.23 -24.54
CA ASN A 66 -11.02 12.57 -24.11
C ASN A 66 -10.90 12.88 -22.61
N VAL A 67 -11.98 12.68 -21.83
CA VAL A 67 -11.97 12.85 -20.38
C VAL A 67 -11.51 11.55 -19.73
N SER A 68 -10.65 11.69 -18.74
CA SER A 68 -10.23 10.61 -17.85
C SER A 68 -10.34 11.05 -16.40
N TYR A 69 -10.36 10.09 -15.48
CA TYR A 69 -10.44 10.36 -14.05
C TYR A 69 -9.55 9.41 -13.24
N ILE A 70 -9.27 9.81 -12.00
CA ILE A 70 -8.74 8.92 -10.96
C ILE A 70 -9.69 9.07 -9.78
N ALA A 71 -10.25 7.95 -9.29
CA ALA A 71 -11.07 8.02 -8.08
C ALA A 71 -10.18 8.47 -6.90
N ALA A 72 -10.65 9.45 -6.14
CA ALA A 72 -9.87 10.05 -5.06
C ALA A 72 -9.49 9.03 -3.96
N SER A 73 -10.23 7.93 -3.83
CA SER A 73 -9.91 6.83 -2.93
C SER A 73 -8.54 6.21 -3.21
N TYR A 74 -8.12 6.04 -4.47
CA TYR A 74 -6.77 5.55 -4.79
C TYR A 74 -5.67 6.54 -4.38
N VAL A 75 -5.92 7.84 -4.51
CA VAL A 75 -4.99 8.90 -4.09
C VAL A 75 -4.83 8.87 -2.57
N LYS A 76 -5.95 8.90 -1.83
CA LYS A 76 -5.97 8.83 -0.37
C LYS A 76 -5.35 7.54 0.16
N PHE A 77 -5.52 6.43 -0.56
CA PHE A 77 -4.92 5.15 -0.25
C PHE A 77 -3.39 5.17 -0.34
N ALA A 78 -2.80 5.86 -1.32
CA ALA A 78 -1.35 6.04 -1.35
C ALA A 78 -0.87 7.04 -0.27
N GLU A 79 -1.58 8.16 -0.11
CA GLU A 79 -1.21 9.23 0.82
C GLU A 79 -1.28 8.81 2.30
N MET A 80 -2.24 7.96 2.68
CA MET A 80 -2.34 7.47 4.06
C MET A 80 -1.13 6.65 4.51
N ALA A 81 -0.37 6.09 3.55
CA ALA A 81 0.86 5.34 3.81
C ALA A 81 2.13 6.20 3.59
N GLY A 82 1.98 7.52 3.44
CA GLY A 82 3.09 8.48 3.41
C GLY A 82 3.67 8.74 2.02
N ALA A 83 2.98 8.39 0.94
CA ALA A 83 3.44 8.66 -0.42
C ALA A 83 2.77 9.89 -1.05
N ARG A 84 3.44 10.48 -2.04
CA ARG A 84 2.86 11.49 -2.92
C ARG A 84 2.36 10.83 -4.19
N VAL A 85 1.45 11.48 -4.91
CA VAL A 85 0.86 10.92 -6.14
C VAL A 85 1.12 11.83 -7.33
N ILE A 86 1.46 11.23 -8.47
CA ILE A 86 1.42 11.87 -9.79
C ILE A 86 0.42 11.11 -10.66
N PRO A 87 -0.51 11.80 -11.35
CA PRO A 87 -1.41 11.15 -12.30
C PRO A 87 -0.66 10.75 -13.57
N LEU A 88 -0.80 9.49 -13.97
CA LEU A 88 -0.40 8.97 -15.28
C LEU A 88 -1.64 9.02 -16.18
N ILE A 89 -1.76 10.06 -17.00
CA ILE A 89 -2.96 10.27 -17.82
C ILE A 89 -2.83 9.40 -19.06
N TYR A 90 -3.70 8.40 -19.21
CA TYR A 90 -3.53 7.37 -20.25
C TYR A 90 -3.60 7.91 -21.69
N THR A 91 -4.16 9.11 -21.89
CA THR A 91 -4.24 9.79 -23.19
C THR A 91 -3.06 10.72 -23.47
N GLU A 92 -2.10 10.86 -22.55
CA GLU A 92 -0.89 11.63 -22.80
C GLU A 92 0.01 10.96 -23.85
N PRO A 93 0.82 11.74 -24.59
CA PRO A 93 1.80 11.18 -25.50
C PRO A 93 2.73 10.18 -24.81
N PRO A 94 3.15 9.09 -25.48
CA PRO A 94 4.04 8.09 -24.90
C PRO A 94 5.32 8.68 -24.29
N GLU A 95 5.87 9.74 -24.87
CA GLU A 95 7.06 10.42 -24.37
C GLU A 95 6.82 11.08 -23.00
N VAL A 96 5.65 11.70 -22.82
CA VAL A 96 5.25 12.35 -21.55
C VAL A 96 4.99 11.29 -20.49
N LEU A 97 4.29 10.21 -20.84
CA LEU A 97 4.10 9.07 -19.94
C LEU A 97 5.44 8.48 -19.51
N ASN A 98 6.37 8.24 -20.45
CA ASN A 98 7.71 7.73 -20.14
C ASN A 98 8.51 8.67 -19.23
N GLN A 99 8.40 10.00 -19.42
CA GLN A 99 9.01 10.97 -18.51
C GLN A 99 8.44 10.83 -17.08
N LYS A 100 7.11 10.72 -16.94
CA LYS A 100 6.48 10.52 -15.62
C LYS A 100 6.86 9.19 -14.98
N LEU A 101 6.96 8.12 -15.76
CA LEU A 101 7.39 6.80 -15.27
C LEU A 101 8.82 6.81 -14.70
N ASN A 102 9.67 7.76 -15.11
CA ASN A 102 11.00 7.95 -14.53
C ASN A 102 11.00 8.79 -13.23
N LEU A 103 9.88 9.44 -12.88
CA LEU A 103 9.75 10.28 -11.69
C LEU A 103 9.06 9.58 -10.51
N VAL A 104 8.44 8.43 -10.75
CA VAL A 104 7.72 7.66 -9.73
C VAL A 104 8.57 6.51 -9.22
N ASN A 105 8.25 6.03 -8.02
CA ASN A 105 8.90 4.92 -7.32
C ASN A 105 8.05 3.64 -7.35
N GLY A 106 6.85 3.69 -7.94
CA GLY A 106 5.93 2.57 -8.04
C GLY A 106 4.63 3.01 -8.71
N ILE A 107 3.78 2.03 -9.06
CA ILE A 107 2.56 2.27 -9.84
C ILE A 107 1.35 1.60 -9.21
N ILE A 108 0.20 2.26 -9.27
CA ILE A 108 -1.11 1.66 -9.01
C ILE A 108 -1.91 1.59 -10.31
N PHE A 109 -2.34 0.38 -10.68
CA PHE A 109 -3.39 0.17 -11.66
C PHE A 109 -4.74 0.10 -10.96
N THR A 110 -5.65 0.98 -11.37
CA THR A 110 -6.96 1.16 -10.73
C THR A 110 -7.98 0.14 -11.24
N GLY A 111 -9.08 -0.01 -10.49
CA GLY A 111 -10.31 -0.60 -11.01
C GLY A 111 -10.97 0.27 -12.08
N GLY A 112 -11.96 -0.30 -12.78
CA GLY A 112 -12.65 0.36 -13.89
C GLY A 112 -13.37 -0.64 -14.79
N TRP A 113 -13.66 -0.24 -16.03
CA TRP A 113 -14.39 -1.07 -17.00
C TRP A 113 -13.66 -1.35 -18.33
N ALA A 114 -12.73 -0.49 -18.75
CA ALA A 114 -12.10 -0.56 -20.08
C ALA A 114 -11.07 -1.69 -20.19
N LYS A 115 -11.30 -2.65 -21.09
CA LYS A 115 -10.46 -3.83 -21.31
C LYS A 115 -9.77 -3.88 -22.66
N ASP A 116 -9.98 -2.87 -23.50
CA ASP A 116 -9.51 -2.81 -24.87
C ASP A 116 -9.10 -1.40 -25.29
N GLY A 117 -8.67 -1.27 -26.54
CA GLY A 117 -8.26 -0.01 -27.15
C GLY A 117 -7.05 0.65 -26.47
N LEU A 118 -6.98 1.98 -26.61
CA LEU A 118 -5.83 2.77 -26.16
C LEU A 118 -5.51 2.57 -24.67
N TYR A 119 -6.53 2.44 -23.82
CA TYR A 119 -6.30 2.23 -22.38
C TYR A 119 -5.57 0.92 -22.11
N PHE A 120 -6.02 -0.17 -22.74
CA PHE A 120 -5.37 -1.48 -22.61
C PHE A 120 -3.92 -1.45 -23.13
N ASP A 121 -3.69 -0.82 -24.29
CA ASP A 121 -2.35 -0.70 -24.87
C ASP A 121 -1.39 0.08 -23.96
N VAL A 122 -1.88 1.16 -23.33
CA VAL A 122 -1.10 1.96 -22.38
C VAL A 122 -0.80 1.17 -21.10
N ILE A 123 -1.78 0.44 -20.55
CA ILE A 123 -1.55 -0.43 -19.39
C ILE A 123 -0.50 -1.50 -19.71
N LYS A 124 -0.57 -2.12 -20.89
CA LYS A 124 0.41 -3.08 -21.38
C LYS A 124 1.81 -2.47 -21.50
N GLY A 125 1.91 -1.26 -22.05
CA GLY A 125 3.18 -0.53 -22.15
C GLY A 125 3.78 -0.16 -20.79
N ILE A 126 2.96 0.30 -19.85
CA ILE A 126 3.40 0.62 -18.48
C ILE A 126 3.84 -0.66 -17.75
N PHE A 127 3.10 -1.76 -17.88
CA PHE A 127 3.48 -3.04 -17.29
C PHE A 127 4.81 -3.55 -17.84
N GLN A 128 5.02 -3.46 -19.16
CA GLN A 128 6.31 -3.79 -19.77
C GLN A 128 7.43 -2.95 -19.16
N LYS A 129 7.19 -1.65 -18.92
CA LYS A 129 8.18 -0.77 -18.28
C LYS A 129 8.48 -1.16 -16.84
N VAL A 130 7.48 -1.60 -16.08
CA VAL A 130 7.65 -2.14 -14.72
C VAL A 130 8.59 -3.35 -14.76
N LEU A 131 8.40 -4.28 -15.70
CA LEU A 131 9.26 -5.45 -15.85
C LEU A 131 10.69 -5.04 -16.20
N GLU A 132 10.88 -4.17 -17.20
CA GLU A 132 12.19 -3.66 -17.61
C GLU A 132 12.98 -3.04 -16.47
N LYS A 133 12.32 -2.21 -15.64
CA LYS A 133 12.95 -1.58 -14.47
C LYS A 133 13.43 -2.61 -13.47
N ASN A 134 12.59 -3.59 -13.14
CA ASN A 134 12.97 -4.65 -12.20
C ASN A 134 14.05 -5.58 -12.77
N ASP A 135 13.99 -5.93 -14.06
CA ASP A 135 15.03 -6.72 -14.73
C ASP A 135 16.38 -5.96 -14.78
N ALA A 136 16.34 -4.62 -14.81
CA ALA A 136 17.51 -3.75 -14.66
C ALA A 136 18.01 -3.61 -13.20
N GLY A 137 17.35 -4.26 -12.24
CA GLY A 137 17.67 -4.20 -10.82
C GLY A 137 17.06 -2.99 -10.09
N GLU A 138 16.23 -2.18 -10.74
CA GLU A 138 15.47 -1.12 -10.06
C GLU A 138 14.27 -1.76 -9.34
N HIS A 139 14.23 -1.70 -8.02
CA HIS A 139 13.09 -2.21 -7.25
C HIS A 139 11.84 -1.34 -7.48
N PHE A 140 10.99 -1.75 -8.42
CA PHE A 140 9.90 -0.91 -8.93
C PHE A 140 8.53 -1.60 -8.77
N PRO A 141 7.84 -1.41 -7.64
CA PRO A 141 6.61 -2.12 -7.33
C PRO A 141 5.39 -1.67 -8.16
N LEU A 142 4.50 -2.64 -8.39
CA LEU A 142 3.19 -2.43 -9.02
C LEU A 142 2.09 -3.04 -8.14
N LEU A 143 1.06 -2.25 -7.85
CA LEU A 143 -0.17 -2.69 -7.21
C LEU A 143 -1.31 -2.65 -8.21
N ALA A 144 -1.95 -3.78 -8.50
CA ALA A 144 -3.07 -3.83 -9.43
C ALA A 144 -4.38 -4.18 -8.72
N ILE A 145 -5.42 -3.37 -8.91
CA ILE A 145 -6.69 -3.48 -8.18
C ILE A 145 -7.85 -3.68 -9.15
N CYS A 146 -8.68 -4.70 -8.91
CA CYS A 146 -9.88 -5.06 -9.68
C CYS A 146 -9.60 -5.16 -11.19
N LEU A 147 -10.01 -4.17 -12.00
CA LEU A 147 -9.65 -4.13 -13.42
C LEU A 147 -8.14 -4.23 -13.63
N GLY A 148 -7.31 -3.58 -12.82
CA GLY A 148 -5.86 -3.72 -12.93
C GLY A 148 -5.39 -5.18 -12.79
N TYR A 149 -5.99 -5.94 -11.87
CA TYR A 149 -5.75 -7.38 -11.73
C TYR A 149 -6.17 -8.13 -13.01
N GLU A 150 -7.38 -7.88 -13.50
CA GLU A 150 -7.93 -8.49 -14.73
C GLU A 150 -7.01 -8.24 -15.94
N LEU A 151 -6.56 -7.01 -16.14
CA LEU A 151 -5.69 -6.64 -17.25
C LEU A 151 -4.32 -7.32 -17.15
N LEU A 152 -3.74 -7.44 -15.96
CA LEU A 152 -2.49 -8.19 -15.80
C LEU A 152 -2.67 -9.64 -16.21
N THR A 153 -3.78 -10.28 -15.85
CA THR A 153 -4.02 -11.67 -16.27
C THR A 153 -4.10 -11.78 -17.78
N MET A 154 -4.86 -10.90 -18.45
CA MET A 154 -4.98 -10.87 -19.92
C MET A 154 -3.64 -10.62 -20.62
N ILE A 155 -2.84 -9.68 -20.09
CA ILE A 155 -1.53 -9.32 -20.68
C ILE A 155 -0.55 -10.47 -20.57
N ILE A 156 -0.46 -11.12 -19.42
CA ILE A 156 0.51 -12.21 -19.17
C ILE A 156 0.15 -13.46 -19.99
N THR A 157 -1.13 -13.77 -20.12
CA THR A 157 -1.57 -14.93 -20.94
C THR A 157 -1.64 -14.63 -22.42
N ASN A 158 -1.56 -13.35 -22.81
CA ASN A 158 -1.89 -12.89 -24.15
C ASN A 158 -3.25 -13.44 -24.64
N ASP A 159 -4.23 -13.51 -23.73
CA ASP A 159 -5.57 -14.05 -23.98
C ASP A 159 -6.64 -13.11 -23.42
N ASN A 160 -7.39 -12.46 -24.30
CA ASN A 160 -8.48 -11.55 -23.94
C ASN A 160 -9.71 -12.27 -23.38
N ASN A 161 -9.78 -13.61 -23.48
CA ASN A 161 -10.89 -14.44 -23.02
C ASN A 161 -10.51 -15.29 -21.79
N ILE A 162 -9.41 -14.95 -21.09
CA ILE A 162 -8.95 -15.70 -19.91
C ILE A 162 -9.91 -15.60 -18.72
N LEU A 163 -10.68 -14.52 -18.66
CA LEU A 163 -11.59 -14.21 -17.56
C LEU A 163 -12.91 -14.96 -17.69
N GLU A 164 -13.55 -15.22 -16.55
CA GLU A 164 -14.86 -15.85 -16.41
C GLU A 164 -15.82 -14.93 -15.66
N GLU A 165 -17.11 -15.13 -15.85
CA GLU A 165 -18.14 -14.35 -15.14
C GLU A 165 -18.33 -14.82 -13.70
N PHE A 166 -18.55 -13.84 -12.81
CA PHE A 166 -18.83 -14.01 -11.38
C PHE A 166 -19.86 -12.97 -10.90
N SER A 167 -20.71 -13.35 -9.94
CA SER A 167 -21.72 -12.48 -9.32
C SER A 167 -21.15 -11.75 -8.10
N ALA A 168 -20.28 -10.76 -8.31
CA ALA A 168 -19.54 -10.07 -7.25
C ALA A 168 -19.55 -8.52 -7.40
N ALA A 169 -20.60 -7.98 -8.01
CA ALA A 169 -20.66 -6.58 -8.46
C ALA A 169 -20.79 -5.54 -7.34
N SER A 170 -21.14 -5.93 -6.11
CA SER A 170 -21.17 -5.04 -4.94
C SER A 170 -21.34 -5.87 -3.65
N GLN A 171 -20.26 -6.44 -3.16
CA GLN A 171 -20.30 -7.42 -2.06
C GLN A 171 -19.17 -7.20 -1.06
N ALA A 172 -19.50 -6.88 0.20
CA ALA A 172 -18.56 -7.14 1.30
C ALA A 172 -18.38 -8.64 1.46
N SER A 173 -17.14 -9.12 1.45
CA SER A 173 -16.83 -10.55 1.46
C SER A 173 -15.60 -10.85 2.31
N THR A 174 -15.26 -12.14 2.39
CA THR A 174 -14.07 -12.68 3.06
C THR A 174 -13.00 -13.01 2.02
N VAL A 175 -11.76 -13.22 2.49
CA VAL A 175 -10.70 -13.87 1.71
C VAL A 175 -10.28 -15.17 2.39
N GLN A 176 -10.21 -16.24 1.61
CA GLN A 176 -9.77 -17.55 2.06
C GLN A 176 -8.31 -17.74 1.64
N PHE A 177 -7.42 -17.89 2.62
CA PHE A 177 -6.01 -18.16 2.34
C PHE A 177 -5.85 -19.56 1.75
N VAL A 178 -5.02 -19.68 0.71
CA VAL A 178 -4.72 -20.99 0.12
C VAL A 178 -4.00 -21.86 1.17
N GLU A 179 -4.31 -23.16 1.18
CA GLU A 179 -3.72 -24.08 2.14
C GLU A 179 -2.18 -24.05 2.09
N ASN A 180 -1.54 -23.98 3.25
CA ASN A 180 -0.09 -23.93 3.40
C ASN A 180 0.60 -22.76 2.67
N VAL A 181 -0.13 -21.69 2.32
CA VAL A 181 0.47 -20.52 1.69
C VAL A 181 1.46 -19.85 2.63
N ASN A 182 2.71 -19.68 2.16
CA ASN A 182 3.67 -18.84 2.87
C ASN A 182 3.37 -17.36 2.59
N ILE A 183 2.89 -16.67 3.61
CA ILE A 183 2.57 -15.23 3.56
C ILE A 183 3.77 -14.33 3.87
N ASP A 184 4.92 -14.88 4.29
CA ASP A 184 6.13 -14.10 4.53
C ASP A 184 6.62 -13.44 3.24
N GLY A 185 6.96 -12.15 3.32
CA GLY A 185 7.34 -11.35 2.16
C GLY A 185 6.19 -11.08 1.19
N THR A 186 4.94 -11.33 1.60
CA THR A 186 3.74 -10.94 0.84
C THR A 186 3.03 -9.76 1.50
N VAL A 187 1.99 -9.23 0.83
CA VAL A 187 1.11 -8.20 1.41
C VAL A 187 0.62 -8.56 2.82
N PHE A 188 0.36 -9.85 3.05
CA PHE A 188 -0.20 -10.35 4.31
C PHE A 188 0.85 -10.56 5.41
N GLY A 189 2.15 -10.55 5.08
CA GLY A 189 3.22 -10.88 6.02
C GLY A 189 3.38 -9.92 7.20
N ARG A 190 2.72 -8.75 7.17
CA ARG A 190 2.72 -7.78 8.28
C ARG A 190 1.36 -7.61 8.96
N PHE A 191 0.35 -8.34 8.51
CA PHE A 191 -0.96 -8.28 9.14
C PHE A 191 -0.89 -8.98 10.50
N PRO A 192 -1.52 -8.42 11.56
CA PRO A 192 -1.67 -9.12 12.82
C PRO A 192 -2.36 -10.47 12.59
N PRO A 193 -1.91 -11.58 13.23
CA PRO A 193 -2.54 -12.89 13.06
C PRO A 193 -4.06 -12.89 13.34
N VAL A 194 -4.50 -12.07 14.29
CA VAL A 194 -5.92 -11.87 14.59
C VAL A 194 -6.66 -11.27 13.39
N LEU A 195 -6.08 -10.26 12.73
CA LEU A 195 -6.69 -9.63 11.57
C LEU A 195 -6.73 -10.60 10.37
N LEU A 196 -5.66 -11.38 10.15
CA LEU A 196 -5.65 -12.44 9.11
C LEU A 196 -6.79 -13.44 9.32
N LYS A 197 -7.00 -13.89 10.57
CA LYS A 197 -8.13 -14.78 10.90
C LYS A 197 -9.47 -14.10 10.62
N LYS A 198 -9.64 -12.85 11.04
CA LYS A 198 -10.87 -12.07 10.79
C LYS A 198 -11.13 -11.92 9.29
N MET A 199 -10.12 -11.66 8.46
CA MET A 199 -10.29 -11.57 7.01
C MET A 199 -10.87 -12.83 6.36
N SER A 200 -10.72 -14.00 7.00
CA SER A 200 -11.28 -15.27 6.53
C SER A 200 -12.67 -15.61 7.07
N ILE A 201 -13.19 -14.86 8.06
CA ILE A 201 -14.50 -15.15 8.68
C ILE A 201 -15.45 -13.96 8.67
N ASP A 202 -14.92 -12.74 8.69
CA ASP A 202 -15.65 -11.48 8.70
C ASP A 202 -15.56 -10.83 7.31
N CYS A 203 -16.66 -10.19 6.88
CA CYS A 203 -16.72 -9.52 5.59
C CYS A 203 -15.94 -8.20 5.60
N LEU A 204 -14.61 -8.26 5.44
CA LEU A 204 -13.69 -7.12 5.55
C LEU A 204 -13.16 -6.58 4.22
N VAL A 205 -13.44 -7.24 3.10
CA VAL A 205 -12.99 -6.78 1.76
C VAL A 205 -14.18 -6.42 0.87
N MET A 206 -14.03 -5.38 0.05
CA MET A 206 -15.06 -4.96 -0.90
C MET A 206 -14.81 -5.56 -2.29
N GLN A 207 -15.75 -6.38 -2.77
CA GLN A 207 -15.79 -6.91 -4.13
C GLN A 207 -16.71 -6.03 -5.00
N ASN A 208 -16.27 -5.71 -6.21
CA ASN A 208 -17.02 -4.88 -7.15
C ASN A 208 -16.61 -5.20 -8.59
N HIS A 209 -16.83 -6.44 -9.00
CA HIS A 209 -16.44 -6.97 -10.31
C HIS A 209 -17.47 -7.95 -10.88
N HIS A 210 -17.44 -8.12 -12.20
CA HIS A 210 -18.24 -9.11 -12.93
C HIS A 210 -17.38 -10.22 -13.52
N PHE A 211 -16.06 -10.04 -13.53
CA PHE A 211 -15.10 -10.91 -14.16
C PHE A 211 -13.97 -11.23 -13.20
N GLY A 212 -13.45 -12.43 -13.30
CA GLY A 212 -12.29 -12.89 -12.52
C GLY A 212 -11.73 -14.16 -13.14
N ILE A 213 -10.94 -14.90 -12.38
CA ILE A 213 -10.39 -16.19 -12.83
C ILE A 213 -10.62 -17.26 -11.75
N SER A 214 -11.12 -18.42 -12.15
CA SER A 214 -11.24 -19.56 -11.25
C SER A 214 -9.85 -20.11 -10.87
N PRO A 215 -9.70 -20.76 -9.70
CA PRO A 215 -8.47 -21.46 -9.35
C PRO A 215 -8.05 -22.50 -10.41
N GLU A 216 -9.01 -23.22 -10.99
CA GLU A 216 -8.77 -24.23 -12.01
C GLU A 216 -8.19 -23.62 -13.29
N ARG A 217 -8.79 -22.52 -13.78
CA ARG A 217 -8.32 -21.84 -14.98
C ARG A 217 -6.97 -21.15 -14.77
N PHE A 218 -6.75 -20.57 -13.59
CA PHE A 218 -5.46 -20.01 -13.21
C PHE A 218 -4.36 -21.08 -13.22
N GLN A 219 -4.61 -22.22 -12.57
CA GLN A 219 -3.63 -23.30 -12.45
C GLN A 219 -3.35 -24.00 -13.78
N ALA A 220 -4.36 -24.12 -14.64
CA ALA A 220 -4.21 -24.72 -15.97
C ALA A 220 -3.36 -23.85 -16.92
N ASN A 221 -3.34 -22.52 -16.71
CA ASN A 221 -2.55 -21.61 -17.51
C ASN A 221 -1.10 -21.51 -16.97
N LYS A 222 -0.13 -21.96 -17.77
CA LYS A 222 1.29 -21.98 -17.36
C LYS A 222 1.92 -20.60 -17.25
N ASP A 223 1.46 -19.62 -18.03
CA ASP A 223 2.00 -18.27 -17.98
C ASP A 223 1.59 -17.58 -16.67
N LEU A 224 0.33 -17.73 -16.25
CA LEU A 224 -0.14 -17.24 -14.95
C LEU A 224 0.50 -17.99 -13.78
N SER A 225 0.43 -19.32 -13.77
CA SER A 225 0.90 -20.12 -12.63
C SER A 225 2.41 -20.08 -12.46
N SER A 226 3.18 -19.72 -13.50
CA SER A 226 4.62 -19.47 -13.37
C SER A 226 4.96 -18.04 -12.96
N PHE A 227 4.19 -17.04 -13.43
CA PHE A 227 4.42 -15.64 -13.10
C PHE A 227 3.97 -15.28 -11.69
N PHE A 228 2.83 -15.83 -11.26
CA PHE A 228 2.14 -15.49 -10.02
C PHE A 228 1.93 -16.72 -9.13
N ARG A 229 2.00 -16.50 -7.82
CA ARG A 229 1.41 -17.40 -6.83
C ARG A 229 0.06 -16.85 -6.37
N VAL A 230 -0.88 -17.75 -6.11
CA VAL A 230 -2.16 -17.42 -5.47
C VAL A 230 -1.97 -17.32 -3.97
N LEU A 231 -2.45 -16.22 -3.38
CA LEU A 231 -2.44 -16.01 -1.93
C LEU A 231 -3.80 -16.30 -1.31
N THR A 232 -4.86 -15.79 -1.95
CA THR A 232 -6.22 -15.96 -1.46
C THR A 232 -7.21 -16.20 -2.58
N THR A 233 -8.32 -16.84 -2.22
CA THR A 233 -9.54 -16.94 -3.03
C THR A 233 -10.70 -16.25 -2.31
N SER A 234 -11.79 -16.04 -3.02
CA SER A 234 -13.07 -15.56 -2.48
C SER A 234 -14.21 -16.22 -3.25
N THR A 235 -15.43 -16.14 -2.72
CA THR A 235 -16.64 -16.64 -3.37
C THR A 235 -17.56 -15.50 -3.76
N ASP A 236 -18.19 -15.64 -4.93
CA ASP A 236 -19.23 -14.72 -5.40
C ASP A 236 -20.57 -14.98 -4.67
N GLU A 237 -21.61 -14.22 -4.99
CA GLU A 237 -22.95 -14.37 -4.38
C GLU A 237 -23.60 -15.74 -4.67
N ASN A 238 -23.11 -16.50 -5.65
CA ASN A 238 -23.57 -17.86 -5.99
C ASN A 238 -22.64 -18.97 -5.46
N ASN A 239 -21.69 -18.64 -4.57
CA ASN A 239 -20.67 -19.54 -4.04
C ASN A 239 -19.66 -20.05 -5.10
N LYS A 240 -19.55 -19.41 -6.26
CA LYS A 240 -18.50 -19.72 -7.24
C LYS A 240 -17.18 -19.14 -6.76
N VAL A 241 -16.13 -19.96 -6.70
CA VAL A 241 -14.80 -19.58 -6.19
C VAL A 241 -13.98 -18.90 -7.28
N TYR A 242 -13.30 -17.80 -6.94
CA TYR A 242 -12.32 -17.14 -7.80
C TYR A 242 -11.05 -16.78 -7.02
N VAL A 243 -9.95 -16.63 -7.74
CA VAL A 243 -8.69 -16.12 -7.21
C VAL A 243 -8.84 -14.64 -6.86
N SER A 244 -8.60 -14.28 -5.59
CA SER A 244 -8.86 -12.93 -5.09
C SER A 244 -7.60 -12.11 -4.81
N THR A 245 -6.45 -12.76 -4.58
CA THR A 245 -5.16 -12.07 -4.44
C THR A 245 -4.02 -12.93 -4.98
N ILE A 246 -3.16 -12.33 -5.79
CA ILE A 246 -1.96 -12.94 -6.36
C ILE A 246 -0.73 -12.06 -6.14
N GLN A 247 0.44 -12.68 -6.11
CA GLN A 247 1.72 -11.99 -6.02
C GLN A 247 2.73 -12.58 -6.98
N ALA A 248 3.48 -11.73 -7.68
CA ALA A 248 4.46 -12.20 -8.64
C ALA A 248 5.60 -12.93 -7.93
N THR A 249 6.13 -13.96 -8.58
CA THR A 249 7.18 -14.80 -8.01
C THR A 249 8.54 -14.09 -8.02
N ARG A 250 8.80 -13.27 -9.06
CA ARG A 250 10.10 -12.62 -9.28
C ARG A 250 10.09 -11.10 -9.19
N TYR A 251 8.91 -10.49 -9.22
CA TYR A 251 8.73 -9.05 -9.29
C TYR A 251 7.98 -8.54 -8.06
N PRO A 252 8.21 -7.28 -7.60
CA PRO A 252 7.46 -6.67 -6.50
C PRO A 252 6.05 -6.24 -6.95
N ILE A 253 5.27 -7.20 -7.46
CA ILE A 253 3.95 -6.99 -8.04
C ILE A 253 2.93 -7.77 -7.22
N ALA A 254 1.92 -7.07 -6.72
CA ALA A 254 0.77 -7.66 -6.03
C ALA A 254 -0.51 -7.21 -6.71
N ALA A 255 -1.46 -8.12 -6.88
CA ALA A 255 -2.71 -7.84 -7.55
C ALA A 255 -3.90 -8.40 -6.76
N PHE A 256 -4.95 -7.59 -6.66
CA PHE A 256 -6.13 -7.81 -5.84
C PHE A 256 -7.36 -7.72 -6.74
N GLN A 257 -8.22 -8.73 -6.72
CA GLN A 257 -9.53 -8.63 -7.37
C GLN A 257 -10.48 -7.70 -6.59
N TRP A 258 -10.26 -7.59 -5.27
CA TRP A 258 -11.02 -6.74 -4.36
C TRP A 258 -10.40 -5.35 -4.19
N HIS A 259 -11.15 -4.43 -3.58
CA HIS A 259 -10.84 -3.01 -3.49
C HIS A 259 -10.40 -2.59 -2.08
N PRO A 260 -9.09 -2.65 -1.75
CA PRO A 260 -8.59 -2.24 -0.44
C PRO A 260 -8.82 -0.75 -0.16
N GLU A 261 -8.90 0.10 -1.17
CA GLU A 261 -9.06 1.55 -1.02
C GLU A 261 -10.45 1.97 -0.52
N LYS A 262 -11.48 1.14 -0.76
CA LYS A 262 -12.89 1.54 -0.54
C LYS A 262 -13.25 1.64 0.93
N ASN A 263 -12.76 0.72 1.77
CA ASN A 263 -13.18 0.63 3.17
C ASN A 263 -13.00 1.95 3.93
N ALA A 264 -11.93 2.70 3.65
CA ALA A 264 -11.63 3.96 4.32
C ALA A 264 -12.17 5.21 3.60
N PHE A 265 -12.42 5.14 2.29
CA PHE A 265 -12.53 6.35 1.47
C PHE A 265 -13.77 6.44 0.57
N GLU A 266 -14.57 5.38 0.45
CA GLU A 266 -15.76 5.37 -0.40
C GLU A 266 -17.03 5.10 0.41
N TRP A 267 -18.04 5.95 0.27
CA TRP A 267 -19.32 5.87 1.02
C TRP A 267 -20.53 5.67 0.10
N GLY A 268 -20.30 5.38 -1.18
CA GLY A 268 -21.35 5.30 -2.20
C GLY A 268 -22.27 4.07 -2.09
N SER A 269 -21.96 3.12 -1.20
CA SER A 269 -22.79 1.93 -0.97
C SER A 269 -22.72 1.51 0.49
N SER A 270 -23.87 1.20 1.09
CA SER A 270 -23.97 0.65 2.45
C SER A 270 -23.36 -0.75 2.60
N ARG A 271 -23.01 -1.39 1.47
CA ARG A 271 -22.33 -2.69 1.46
C ARG A 271 -20.81 -2.58 1.59
N ILE A 272 -20.23 -1.38 1.57
CA ILE A 272 -18.79 -1.22 1.78
C ILE A 272 -18.49 -1.43 3.27
N PRO A 273 -17.53 -2.30 3.64
CA PRO A 273 -17.21 -2.53 5.03
C PRO A 273 -16.43 -1.35 5.62
N HIS A 274 -16.94 -0.80 6.72
CA HIS A 274 -16.37 0.37 7.43
C HIS A 274 -16.01 0.06 8.89
N SER A 275 -15.95 -1.22 9.28
CA SER A 275 -15.51 -1.60 10.63
C SER A 275 -14.04 -1.22 10.85
N GLU A 276 -13.63 -1.08 12.10
CA GLU A 276 -12.23 -0.80 12.45
C GLU A 276 -11.28 -1.83 11.80
N ASP A 277 -11.62 -3.11 11.83
CA ASP A 277 -10.85 -4.17 11.17
C ASP A 277 -10.75 -3.95 9.65
N ALA A 278 -11.84 -3.53 8.98
CA ALA A 278 -11.82 -3.23 7.55
C ALA A 278 -10.91 -2.03 7.23
N ILE A 279 -10.86 -1.01 8.10
CA ILE A 279 -9.93 0.11 7.99
C ILE A 279 -8.48 -0.35 8.20
N GLN A 280 -8.24 -1.26 9.15
CA GLN A 280 -6.92 -1.85 9.35
C GLN A 280 -6.47 -2.63 8.11
N VAL A 281 -7.36 -3.38 7.44
CA VAL A 281 -7.05 -4.05 6.17
C VAL A 281 -6.52 -3.04 5.14
N THR A 282 -7.25 -1.95 4.89
CA THR A 282 -6.80 -0.88 3.98
C THR A 282 -5.43 -0.35 4.36
N THR A 283 -5.23 -0.03 5.64
CA THR A 283 -4.00 0.53 6.16
C THR A 283 -2.81 -0.41 5.95
N HIS A 284 -2.99 -1.71 6.20
CA HIS A 284 -1.92 -2.69 6.02
C HIS A 284 -1.57 -2.93 4.55
N VAL A 285 -2.54 -2.97 3.63
CA VAL A 285 -2.23 -3.07 2.19
C VAL A 285 -1.48 -1.82 1.71
N ALA A 286 -1.92 -0.62 2.09
CA ALA A 286 -1.26 0.63 1.73
C ALA A 286 0.19 0.68 2.25
N ASN A 287 0.39 0.37 3.52
CA ASN A 287 1.71 0.36 4.16
C ASN A 287 2.64 -0.71 3.57
N TYR A 288 2.10 -1.86 3.15
CA TYR A 288 2.88 -2.86 2.43
C TYR A 288 3.38 -2.27 1.10
N PHE A 289 2.48 -1.73 0.27
CA PHE A 289 2.87 -1.23 -1.04
C PHE A 289 3.89 -0.09 -0.96
N ILE A 290 3.66 0.92 -0.11
CA ILE A 290 4.58 2.06 0.01
C ILE A 290 5.93 1.66 0.59
N ARG A 291 6.01 0.66 1.49
CA ARG A 291 7.31 0.17 1.98
C ARG A 291 8.22 -0.30 0.85
N TYR A 292 7.68 -0.94 -0.19
CA TYR A 292 8.46 -1.41 -1.33
C TYR A 292 9.00 -0.25 -2.19
N THR A 293 8.51 0.97 -1.97
CA THR A 293 8.93 2.17 -2.71
C THR A 293 10.00 2.98 -1.96
N LEU A 294 10.30 2.61 -0.71
CA LEU A 294 11.29 3.30 0.14
C LEU A 294 12.73 2.91 -0.18
N PHE A 295 12.97 1.85 -0.96
CA PHE A 295 14.32 1.42 -1.32
C PHE A 295 14.75 2.14 -2.59
N ASP A 296 15.51 3.23 -2.48
CA ASP A 296 16.29 3.76 -3.60
C ASP A 296 17.58 2.94 -3.69
N PHE A 297 17.89 2.36 -4.85
CA PHE A 297 19.23 1.80 -5.05
C PHE A 297 20.22 2.96 -5.25
N PRO A 298 21.39 2.92 -4.60
CA PRO A 298 22.47 3.85 -4.92
C PRO A 298 22.87 3.70 -6.38
N SER A 299 23.25 4.81 -7.01
CA SER A 299 23.79 4.82 -8.36
C SER A 299 24.98 3.85 -8.48
N LYS A 300 25.21 3.34 -9.69
CA LYS A 300 26.21 2.30 -10.04
C LYS A 300 27.66 2.56 -9.59
N GLU A 301 27.97 3.66 -8.89
CA GLU A 301 29.31 4.00 -8.41
C GLU A 301 29.71 3.34 -7.08
N GLU A 302 28.77 2.89 -6.23
CA GLU A 302 29.12 2.35 -4.90
C GLU A 302 29.43 0.84 -4.86
N LEU A 303 29.19 0.09 -5.94
CA LEU A 303 29.46 -1.36 -6.00
C LEU A 303 30.92 -1.72 -6.29
N LYS A 304 31.85 -0.75 -6.30
CA LYS A 304 33.30 -1.02 -6.39
C LYS A 304 34.00 -1.22 -5.04
N GLY A 305 33.28 -1.12 -3.92
CA GLY A 305 33.88 -1.10 -2.58
C GLY A 305 33.82 -2.37 -1.74
N ALA A 306 33.00 -3.37 -2.10
CA ALA A 306 32.85 -4.59 -1.29
C ALA A 306 33.34 -5.82 -2.05
N LYS A 307 34.61 -6.19 -1.79
CA LYS A 307 35.14 -7.54 -2.05
C LYS A 307 35.02 -8.38 -0.80
#